data_AF-A0A955NMV7-F1
#
_entry.id   AF-A0A955NMV7-F1
#
_cell.length_a   1.000
_cell.length_b   1.000
_cell.length_c   1.000
_cell.angle_alpha   90.00
_cell.angle_beta   90.00
_cell.angle_gamma   90.00
#
_symmetry.space_group_name_H-M   'P 1'
#
loop_
_entity.id
_entity.type
_entity.pdbx_description
1 polymer ?
#
loop_
_entity_poly.entity_id
_entity_poly.type
_entity_poly.pdbx_seq_one_letter_code
_entity_poly.pdbx_strand_id
1 'polypeptide(L)'
;LYERIHTRDMRKMGGLWDAIPGFGVATMFFAMASLGLPGLGNFVAEFMILVGSFQVAPKLTILATLGLIAATLYSLRLIRRAFHGPRQDEKAYPDLTLRERALNGAFALGLIWLGVYPQPAINAVTPTLKSIQSHAAAPMAEHNAKSGESQ
;
A
#
# COMPACT_ATOMS: atom_id res chain seq x y z
N LEU A 1 -6.79 17.72 -1.57
CA LEU A 1 -6.61 18.31 -0.23
C LEU A 1 -5.94 19.69 -0.28
N TYR A 2 -4.69 19.81 -0.75
CA TYR A 2 -3.99 21.10 -0.80
C TYR A 2 -4.76 22.22 -1.51
N GLU A 3 -5.39 21.93 -2.64
CA GLU A 3 -6.24 22.90 -3.38
C GLU A 3 -7.40 23.47 -2.55
N ARG A 4 -7.86 22.76 -1.52
CA ARG A 4 -8.96 23.22 -0.65
C ARG A 4 -8.43 24.03 0.53
N ILE A 5 -7.48 23.45 1.26
CA ILE A 5 -7.00 24.02 2.54
C ILE A 5 -5.74 24.89 2.42
N HIS A 6 -5.10 24.91 1.24
CA HIS A 6 -3.91 25.69 0.92
C HIS A 6 -2.76 25.55 1.93
N THR A 7 -2.67 24.41 2.62
CA THR A 7 -1.63 24.10 3.59
C THR A 7 -1.19 22.65 3.48
N ARG A 8 0.09 22.41 3.75
CA ARG A 8 0.67 21.06 3.95
C ARG A 8 1.08 20.84 5.41
N ASP A 9 0.94 21.85 6.26
CA ASP A 9 1.30 21.77 7.67
C ASP A 9 0.22 21.02 8.45
N MET A 10 0.50 19.77 8.84
CA MET A 10 -0.41 18.93 9.63
C MET A 10 -0.68 19.46 11.04
N ARG A 11 0.05 20.48 11.51
CA ARG A 11 -0.28 21.16 12.77
C ARG A 11 -1.48 22.09 12.63
N LYS A 12 -1.82 22.47 11.39
CA LYS A 12 -2.98 23.30 11.05
C LYS A 12 -4.14 22.48 10.48
N MET A 13 -3.99 21.16 10.42
CA MET A 13 -5.03 20.24 10.00
C MET A 13 -5.64 19.58 11.24
N GLY A 14 -6.96 19.43 11.25
CA GLY A 14 -7.70 18.76 12.31
C GLY A 14 -9.20 18.94 12.11
N GLY A 15 -9.98 17.92 12.47
CA GLY A 15 -11.44 17.93 12.31
C GLY A 15 -11.93 18.06 10.86
N LEU A 16 -11.11 17.67 9.86
CA LEU A 16 -11.50 17.76 8.45
C LEU A 16 -12.64 16.80 8.07
N TRP A 17 -12.91 15.78 8.89
CA TRP A 17 -14.03 14.86 8.66
C TRP A 17 -15.37 15.59 8.63
N ASP A 18 -15.56 16.57 9.51
CA ASP A 18 -16.80 17.36 9.58
C ASP A 18 -16.87 18.42 8.47
N ALA A 19 -15.70 18.85 7.96
CA ALA A 19 -15.61 19.89 6.94
C ALA A 19 -15.80 19.35 5.51
N ILE A 20 -15.22 18.19 5.21
CA ILE A 20 -15.18 17.56 3.88
C ILE A 20 -15.35 16.02 4.00
N PRO A 21 -16.53 15.54 4.44
CA PRO A 21 -16.73 14.13 4.78
C PRO A 21 -16.50 13.18 3.60
N GLY A 22 -16.89 13.54 2.37
CA GLY A 22 -16.63 12.74 1.18
C GLY A 22 -15.13 12.55 0.91
N PHE A 23 -14.36 13.64 1.02
CA PHE A 23 -12.90 13.60 0.95
C PHE A 23 -12.31 12.74 2.08
N GLY A 24 -12.86 12.83 3.29
CA GLY A 24 -12.48 12.01 4.45
C GLY A 24 -12.66 10.52 4.21
N VAL A 25 -13.82 10.11 3.69
CA VAL A 25 -14.11 8.71 3.34
C VAL A 25 -13.14 8.19 2.28
N ALA A 26 -12.94 8.94 1.19
CA ALA A 26 -12.01 8.53 0.13
C ALA A 26 -10.58 8.39 0.68
N THR A 27 -10.11 9.37 1.46
CA THR A 27 -8.76 9.35 2.05
C THR A 27 -8.59 8.17 3.00
N MET A 28 -9.57 7.92 3.87
CA MET A 28 -9.55 6.79 4.79
C MET A 28 -9.50 5.46 4.03
N PHE A 29 -10.33 5.29 3.00
CA PHE A 29 -10.33 4.09 2.17
C PHE A 29 -8.95 3.83 1.54
N PHE A 30 -8.36 4.82 0.85
CA PHE A 30 -7.07 4.64 0.20
C PHE A 30 -5.92 4.47 1.19
N ALA A 31 -6.01 5.12 2.35
CA ALA A 31 -5.04 4.90 3.40
C ALA A 31 -5.13 3.47 3.94
N MET A 32 -6.33 2.96 4.24
CA MET A 32 -6.50 1.57 4.65
C MET A 32 -6.04 0.58 3.57
N ALA A 33 -6.27 0.88 2.30
CA ALA A 33 -5.73 0.11 1.18
C ALA A 33 -4.19 0.05 1.21
N SER A 34 -3.55 1.20 1.39
CA SER A 34 -2.08 1.31 1.51
C SER A 34 -1.52 0.59 2.74
N LEU A 35 -2.33 0.44 3.79
CA LEU A 35 -1.97 -0.26 5.03
C LEU A 35 -2.17 -1.77 4.99
N GLY A 36 -2.49 -2.33 3.81
CA GLY A 36 -2.66 -3.76 3.66
C GLY A 36 -3.94 -4.27 4.33
N LEU A 37 -5.04 -3.52 4.29
CA LEU A 37 -6.34 -4.04 4.74
C LEU A 37 -6.70 -5.30 3.92
N PRO A 38 -7.07 -6.42 4.57
CA PRO A 38 -7.49 -7.63 3.87
C PRO A 38 -8.64 -7.38 2.89
N GLY A 39 -8.57 -8.00 1.71
CA GLY A 39 -9.53 -7.81 0.63
C GLY A 39 -9.20 -6.68 -0.36
N LEU A 40 -8.10 -5.95 -0.14
CA LEU A 40 -7.59 -4.95 -1.08
C LEU A 40 -6.27 -5.40 -1.71
N GLY A 41 -5.98 -4.91 -2.92
CA GLY A 41 -4.84 -5.38 -3.73
C GLY A 41 -3.46 -5.30 -3.05
N ASN A 42 -3.21 -4.28 -2.21
CA ASN A 42 -1.94 -4.14 -1.51
C ASN A 42 -1.67 -5.29 -0.53
N PHE A 43 -2.70 -5.74 0.20
CA PHE A 43 -2.58 -6.86 1.13
C PHE A 43 -2.15 -8.13 0.40
N VAL A 44 -2.75 -8.41 -0.76
CA VAL A 44 -2.40 -9.60 -1.56
C VAL A 44 -0.92 -9.57 -1.97
N ALA A 45 -0.44 -8.42 -2.43
CA ALA A 45 0.95 -8.25 -2.83
C ALA A 45 1.92 -8.40 -1.66
N GLU A 46 1.69 -7.68 -0.56
CA GLU A 46 2.54 -7.74 0.64
C GLU A 46 2.56 -9.13 1.26
N PHE A 47 1.40 -9.78 1.36
CA PHE A 47 1.32 -11.14 1.90
C PHE A 47 2.09 -12.14 1.04
N MET A 48 1.98 -12.05 -0.29
CA MET A 48 2.72 -12.92 -1.20
C MET A 48 4.24 -12.70 -1.11
N ILE A 49 4.67 -11.44 -0.95
CA ILE A 49 6.08 -11.09 -0.71
C ILE A 49 6.56 -11.69 0.62
N LEU A 50 5.79 -11.57 1.70
CA LEU A 50 6.16 -12.10 3.01
C LEU A 50 6.24 -13.63 3.00
N VAL A 51 5.24 -14.32 2.44
CA VAL A 51 5.24 -15.79 2.35
C VAL A 51 6.41 -16.28 1.50
N GLY A 52 6.67 -15.65 0.35
CA GLY A 52 7.79 -16.02 -0.51
C GLY A 52 9.15 -15.76 0.16
N SER A 53 9.30 -14.62 0.84
CA SER A 53 10.55 -14.26 1.52
C SER A 53 10.81 -15.13 2.74
N PHE A 54 9.76 -15.54 3.47
CA PHE A 54 9.90 -16.34 4.69
C PHE A 54 10.54 -17.70 4.41
N GLN A 55 10.32 -18.27 3.22
CA GLN A 55 10.94 -19.54 2.82
C GLN A 55 12.46 -19.43 2.63
N VAL A 56 12.98 -18.23 2.33
CA VAL A 56 14.41 -18.01 2.02
C VAL A 56 15.15 -17.37 3.19
N ALA A 57 14.56 -16.37 3.85
CA ALA A 57 15.24 -15.60 4.90
C ALA A 57 14.28 -15.20 6.05
N PRO A 58 13.85 -16.16 6.91
CA PRO A 58 12.86 -15.92 7.96
C PRO A 58 13.18 -14.73 8.88
N LYS A 59 14.45 -14.60 9.29
CA LYS A 59 14.89 -13.52 10.20
C LYS A 59 14.71 -12.14 9.58
N LEU A 60 15.03 -11.99 8.29
CA LEU A 60 14.87 -10.74 7.56
C LEU A 60 13.39 -10.45 7.30
N THR A 61 12.59 -11.48 7.00
CA THR A 61 11.15 -11.36 6.83
C THR A 61 10.47 -10.88 8.11
N ILE A 62 10.86 -11.39 9.28
CA ILE A 62 10.34 -10.92 10.58
C ILE A 62 10.64 -9.43 10.76
N LEU A 63 11.87 -8.99 10.47
CA LEU A 63 12.25 -7.58 10.54
C LEU A 63 11.43 -6.71 9.57
N ALA A 64 11.21 -7.18 8.35
CA ALA A 64 10.38 -6.49 7.36
C ALA A 64 8.92 -6.32 7.83
N THR A 65 8.34 -7.38 8.43
CA THR A 65 7.00 -7.32 9.01
C THR A 65 6.89 -6.29 10.14
N LEU A 66 7.92 -6.16 10.98
CA LEU A 66 7.95 -5.09 12.00
C LEU A 66 7.95 -3.70 11.37
N GLY A 67 8.69 -3.51 10.27
CA GLY A 67 8.67 -2.28 9.48
C GLY A 67 7.28 -1.96 8.93
N LEU A 68 6.55 -2.97 8.44
CA LEU A 68 5.17 -2.84 7.97
C LEU A 68 4.22 -2.38 9.08
N ILE A 69 4.35 -2.95 10.29
CA ILE A 69 3.56 -2.53 11.46
C ILE A 69 3.88 -1.07 11.82
N ALA A 70 5.15 -0.68 11.85
CA ALA A 70 5.56 0.69 12.15
C ALA A 70 5.01 1.70 11.12
N ALA A 71 5.07 1.36 9.83
CA ALA A 71 4.49 2.17 8.75
C ALA A 71 2.97 2.34 8.93
N THR A 72 2.29 1.27 9.33
CA THR A 72 0.84 1.26 9.61
C THR A 72 0.47 2.20 10.74
N LEU A 73 1.18 2.10 11.87
CA LEU A 73 0.95 2.97 13.03
C LEU A 73 1.21 4.44 12.70
N TYR A 74 2.26 4.73 11.93
CA TYR A 74 2.58 6.09 11.50
C TYR A 74 1.47 6.66 10.61
N SER A 75 1.06 5.93 9.57
CA SER A 75 0.00 6.38 8.66
C SER A 75 -1.34 6.61 9.39
N LEU A 76 -1.73 5.70 10.29
CA LEU A 76 -2.96 5.85 11.07
C LEU A 76 -2.91 7.09 11.98
N ARG A 77 -1.72 7.39 12.54
CA ARG A 77 -1.50 8.62 13.30
C ARG A 77 -1.66 9.87 12.43
N LEU A 78 -1.21 9.86 11.17
CA LEU A 78 -1.39 10.97 10.25
C LEU A 78 -2.86 11.22 9.92
N ILE A 79 -3.60 10.16 9.59
CA ILE A 79 -5.03 10.25 9.27
C ILE A 79 -5.81 10.79 10.47
N ARG A 80 -5.55 10.23 11.66
CA ARG A 80 -6.18 10.71 12.90
C ARG A 80 -5.89 12.19 13.13
N ARG A 81 -4.66 12.65 12.90
CA ARG A 81 -4.27 14.05 13.09
C ARG A 81 -4.97 14.97 12.09
N ALA A 82 -5.08 14.56 10.83
CA ALA A 82 -5.65 15.41 9.78
C ALA A 82 -7.18 15.46 9.83
N PHE A 83 -7.84 14.32 10.04
CA PHE A 83 -9.30 14.21 9.87
C PHE A 83 -10.08 14.20 11.17
N HIS A 84 -9.52 13.70 12.27
CA HIS A 84 -10.22 13.62 13.56
C HIS A 84 -9.78 14.77 14.48
N GLY A 85 -10.43 14.85 15.65
CA GLY A 85 -10.17 15.88 16.66
C GLY A 85 -10.88 17.20 16.37
N PRO A 86 -10.62 18.23 17.19
CA PRO A 86 -11.30 19.51 17.03
C PRO A 86 -10.86 20.20 15.73
N ARG A 87 -11.83 20.85 15.10
CA ARG A 87 -11.63 21.64 13.90
C ARG A 87 -10.66 22.79 14.18
N GLN A 88 -9.66 22.96 13.32
CA GLN A 88 -8.62 23.99 13.49
C GLN A 88 -9.02 25.36 12.92
N ASP A 89 -10.02 25.39 12.04
CA ASP A 89 -10.61 26.62 11.50
C ASP A 89 -12.11 26.43 11.19
N GLU A 90 -12.86 27.52 11.11
CA GLU A 90 -14.29 27.49 10.79
C GLU A 90 -14.57 27.63 9.29
N LYS A 91 -13.53 27.60 8.46
CA LYS A 91 -13.66 27.84 7.02
C LYS A 91 -14.45 26.73 6.35
N ALA A 92 -15.49 27.08 5.59
CA ALA A 92 -16.19 26.13 4.76
C ALA A 92 -15.31 25.74 3.57
N TYR A 93 -15.11 24.44 3.40
CA TYR A 93 -14.39 23.87 2.26
C TYR A 93 -15.41 23.15 1.38
N PRO A 94 -15.36 23.32 0.05
CA PRO A 94 -16.15 22.48 -0.81
C PRO A 94 -15.71 21.03 -0.62
N ASP A 95 -16.64 20.07 -0.71
CA ASP A 95 -16.32 18.65 -0.73
C ASP A 95 -15.98 18.20 -2.16
N LEU A 96 -15.75 16.90 -2.36
CA LEU A 96 -15.42 16.28 -3.64
C LEU A 96 -16.44 16.63 -4.72
N THR A 97 -15.94 17.12 -5.85
CA THR A 97 -16.76 17.30 -7.07
C THR A 97 -17.18 15.95 -7.63
N LEU A 98 -18.23 15.92 -8.48
CA LEU A 98 -18.70 14.66 -9.10
C LEU A 98 -17.59 13.94 -9.86
N ARG A 99 -16.74 14.69 -10.55
CA ARG A 99 -15.57 14.18 -11.28
C ARG A 99 -14.57 13.53 -10.31
N GLU A 100 -14.23 14.21 -9.21
CA GLU A 100 -13.32 13.65 -8.21
C GLU A 100 -13.91 12.39 -7.57
N ARG A 101 -15.21 12.36 -7.26
CA ARG A 101 -15.88 11.17 -6.72
C ARG A 101 -15.83 10.00 -7.70
N ALA A 102 -16.09 10.23 -8.98
CA ALA A 102 -16.02 9.20 -10.00
C ALA A 102 -14.61 8.63 -10.17
N LEU A 103 -13.59 9.49 -10.18
CA LEU A 103 -12.18 9.06 -10.26
C LEU A 103 -11.76 8.24 -9.03
N ASN A 104 -12.06 8.74 -7.82
CA ASN A 104 -11.79 8.00 -6.59
C ASN A 104 -12.54 6.67 -6.56
N GLY A 105 -13.80 6.64 -6.99
CA GLY A 105 -14.59 5.41 -7.11
C GLY A 105 -13.98 4.40 -8.07
N ALA A 106 -13.53 4.84 -9.25
CA ALA A 106 -12.88 3.97 -10.23
C ALA A 106 -11.59 3.33 -9.68
N PHE A 107 -10.74 4.12 -9.01
CA PHE A 107 -9.54 3.58 -8.37
C PHE A 107 -9.86 2.64 -7.20
N ALA A 108 -10.86 2.97 -6.38
CA ALA A 108 -11.30 2.12 -5.29
C ALA A 108 -11.82 0.77 -5.78
N LEU A 109 -12.62 0.76 -6.84
CA LEU A 109 -13.10 -0.45 -7.49
C LEU A 109 -11.93 -1.29 -8.05
N GLY A 110 -10.93 -0.65 -8.66
CA GLY A 110 -9.73 -1.35 -9.13
C GLY A 110 -8.95 -2.04 -8.00
N LEU A 111 -8.80 -1.37 -6.84
CA LEU A 111 -8.13 -1.94 -5.68
C LEU A 111 -8.90 -3.10 -5.03
N ILE A 112 -10.23 -3.00 -4.99
CA ILE A 112 -11.09 -4.09 -4.51
C ILE A 112 -11.04 -5.26 -5.48
N TRP A 113 -11.19 -5.00 -6.78
CA TRP A 113 -11.14 -6.03 -7.82
C TRP A 113 -9.82 -6.79 -7.77
N LEU A 114 -8.68 -6.09 -7.68
CA LEU A 114 -7.37 -6.70 -7.55
C LEU A 114 -7.22 -7.49 -6.24
N GLY A 115 -7.79 -7.00 -5.14
CA GLY A 115 -7.77 -7.69 -3.85
C GLY A 115 -8.57 -8.99 -3.83
N VAL A 116 -9.73 -9.01 -4.50
CA VAL A 116 -10.61 -10.18 -4.56
C VAL A 116 -10.19 -11.15 -5.65
N TYR A 117 -9.73 -10.66 -6.80
CA TYR A 117 -9.36 -11.46 -7.96
C TYR A 117 -7.98 -11.06 -8.52
N PRO A 118 -6.87 -11.44 -7.84
CA PRO A 118 -5.52 -11.07 -8.24
C PRO A 118 -4.97 -11.86 -9.44
N GLN A 119 -5.62 -12.96 -9.82
CA GLN A 119 -5.13 -13.90 -10.84
C GLN A 119 -4.76 -13.26 -12.18
N PRO A 120 -5.53 -12.30 -12.74
CA PRO A 120 -5.17 -11.66 -14.00
C PRO A 120 -3.82 -10.93 -13.93
N ALA A 121 -3.56 -10.23 -12.81
CA ALA A 121 -2.30 -9.53 -12.61
C ALA A 121 -1.13 -10.52 -12.47
N ILE A 122 -1.31 -11.59 -11.67
CA ILE A 122 -0.29 -12.63 -11.47
C ILE A 122 0.03 -13.34 -12.79
N ASN A 123 -0.99 -13.72 -13.55
CA ASN A 123 -0.81 -14.41 -14.83
C ASN A 123 -0.10 -13.54 -15.87
N ALA A 124 -0.29 -12.22 -15.83
CA ALA A 124 0.41 -11.29 -16.71
C ALA A 124 1.93 -11.25 -16.45
N VAL A 125 2.37 -11.34 -15.18
CA VAL A 125 3.81 -11.31 -14.84
C VAL A 125 4.49 -12.68 -14.77
N THR A 126 3.73 -13.75 -14.61
CA THR A 126 4.26 -15.12 -14.43
C THR A 126 5.24 -15.57 -15.53
N PRO A 127 4.98 -15.34 -16.84
CA PRO A 127 5.92 -15.75 -17.90
C PRO A 127 7.29 -15.09 -17.76
N THR A 128 7.31 -13.79 -17.45
CA THR A 128 8.54 -13.02 -17.24
C THR A 128 9.26 -13.45 -15.98
N LEU A 129 8.54 -13.78 -14.91
CA LEU A 129 9.17 -14.30 -13.69
C LEU A 129 9.87 -15.65 -13.94
N LYS A 130 9.25 -16.55 -14.73
CA LYS A 130 9.86 -17.83 -15.09
C LYS A 130 11.14 -17.67 -15.91
N SER A 131 11.17 -16.73 -16.87
CA SER A 131 12.38 -16.47 -17.65
C SER A 131 13.51 -15.92 -16.79
N ILE A 132 13.23 -14.94 -15.92
CA ILE A 132 14.20 -14.39 -14.97
C ILE A 132 14.75 -15.49 -14.05
N GLN A 133 13.90 -16.36 -13.53
CA GLN A 133 14.31 -17.44 -12.64
C GLN A 133 15.23 -18.46 -13.35
N SER A 134 14.94 -18.81 -14.61
CA SER A 134 15.79 -19.71 -15.38
C SER A 134 17.19 -19.14 -15.65
N HIS A 135 17.30 -17.82 -15.90
CA HIS A 135 18.59 -17.17 -16.11
C HIS A 135 19.35 -16.91 -14.81
N ALA A 136 18.66 -16.66 -13.70
CA ALA A 136 19.29 -16.50 -12.38
C ALA A 136 19.79 -17.83 -11.79
N ALA A 137 19.13 -18.95 -12.11
CA ALA A 137 19.52 -20.28 -11.65
C ALA A 137 20.79 -20.83 -12.34
N ALA A 138 21.04 -20.46 -13.59
CA ALA A 138 22.20 -20.92 -14.36
C ALA A 138 23.58 -20.57 -13.74
N PRO A 139 23.86 -19.32 -13.32
CA PRO A 139 25.15 -18.97 -12.71
C PRO A 139 25.34 -19.50 -11.27
N MET A 140 24.27 -19.76 -10.51
CA MET A 140 24.40 -20.32 -9.15
C MET A 140 24.77 -21.81 -9.15
N ALA A 141 24.28 -22.57 -10.14
CA ALA A 141 24.67 -23.98 -10.31
C ALA A 141 26.16 -24.11 -10.67
N GLU A 142 26.68 -23.20 -11.50
CA GLU A 142 28.10 -23.19 -11.90
C GLU A 142 29.03 -22.74 -10.76
N HIS A 143 28.59 -21.81 -9.90
CA HIS A 143 29.36 -21.40 -8.72
C HIS A 143 29.46 -22.50 -7.65
N ASN A 144 28.36 -23.21 -7.38
CA ASN A 144 28.34 -24.33 -6.42
C ASN A 144 29.14 -25.54 -6.93
N ALA A 145 29.14 -25.81 -8.24
CA ALA A 145 29.97 -26.86 -8.82
C ALA A 145 31.48 -26.56 -8.64
N LYS A 146 31.90 -25.32 -8.90
CA LYS A 146 33.31 -24.90 -8.73
C LYS A 146 33.76 -24.84 -7.27
N SER A 147 32.86 -24.60 -6.31
CA SER A 147 33.21 -24.61 -4.87
C SER A 147 33.24 -26.02 -4.26
N GLY A 148 32.56 -26.99 -4.88
CA GLY A 148 32.53 -28.39 -4.43
C GLY A 148 33.72 -29.22 -4.90
N GLU A 149 34.37 -28.85 -6.01
CA GLU A 149 35.58 -29.54 -6.52
C GLU A 149 36.89 -29.09 -5.84
N SER A 150 36.85 -28.12 -4.91
CA SER A 150 38.03 -27.58 -4.21
C SER A 150 38.18 -28.06 -2.76
N GLN A 151 37.44 -29.12 -2.36
CA GLN A 151 37.62 -29.87 -1.11
C GLN A 151 37.98 -31.32 -1.43
#